data_AF-A0A6N7KYA2-F1
#
_entry.id   AF-A0A6N7KYA2-F1
#
_cell.length_a   1.000
_cell.length_b   1.000
_cell.length_c   1.000
_cell.angle_alpha   90.00
_cell.angle_beta   90.00
_cell.angle_gamma   90.00
#
_symmetry.space_group_name_H-M   'P 1'
#
loop_
_entity.id
_entity.type
_entity.pdbx_description
1 polymer ?
#
loop_
_entity_poly.entity_id
_entity_poly.type
_entity_poly.pdbx_seq_one_letter_code
_entity_poly.pdbx_strand_id
1 'polypeptide(L)' 'MTQKTPAQLRADAEQTLRDPGRRRMKLLAQLEELDAELRPLIRAAREMELPIRRITELTAVAPNTIRAWTKDS' A
#
# COMPACT_ATOMS: atom_id res chain seq x y z
N MET A 1 28.85 -16.40 27.10
CA MET A 1 27.95 -15.71 26.15
C MET A 1 28.26 -14.23 26.22
N THR A 2 28.84 -13.66 25.16
CA THR A 2 29.26 -12.24 25.17
C THR A 2 28.03 -11.35 24.98
N GLN A 3 27.75 -10.48 25.95
CA GLN A 3 26.62 -9.56 25.90
C GLN A 3 26.92 -8.47 24.86
N LYS A 4 26.03 -8.31 23.87
CA LYS A 4 26.16 -7.25 22.86
C LYS A 4 25.90 -5.90 23.51
N THR A 5 26.67 -4.89 23.12
CA THR A 5 26.40 -3.50 23.52
C THR A 5 25.11 -2.99 22.87
N PRO A 6 24.43 -1.98 23.44
CA PRO A 6 23.26 -1.36 22.80
C PRO A 6 23.51 -0.84 21.37
N ALA A 7 24.73 -0.42 21.05
CA ALA A 7 25.10 -0.01 19.69
C ALA A 7 25.12 -1.19 18.70
N GLN A 8 25.66 -2.34 19.13
CA GLN A 8 25.66 -3.55 18.31
C GLN A 8 24.25 -4.10 18.10
N LEU A 9 23.39 -4.06 19.12
CA LEU A 9 21.98 -4.45 18.99
C LEU A 9 21.22 -3.60 17.97
N ARG A 10 21.48 -2.28 17.94
CA ARG A 10 20.88 -1.38 16.94
C ARG A 10 21.38 -1.68 15.53
N ALA A 11 22.69 -1.85 15.36
CA ALA A 11 23.27 -2.18 14.06
C ALA A 11 22.72 -3.51 13.51
N ASP A 12 22.56 -4.52 14.37
CA ASP A 12 21.97 -5.81 14.00
C ASP A 12 20.50 -5.66 13.58
N ALA A 13 19.71 -4.87 14.31
CA ALA A 13 18.32 -4.59 13.98
C ALA A 13 18.19 -3.85 12.63
N GLU A 14 19.01 -2.82 12.40
CA GLU A 14 19.06 -2.10 11.13
C GLU A 14 19.42 -3.03 9.96
N GLN A 15 20.44 -3.88 10.15
CA GLN A 15 20.85 -4.84 9.14
C GLN A 15 19.74 -5.86 8.84
N THR A 16 19.00 -6.29 9.86
CA THR A 16 17.86 -7.23 9.71
C THR A 16 16.69 -6.60 8.95
N LEU A 17 16.47 -5.30 9.11
CA LEU A 17 15.38 -4.57 8.45
C LEU A 17 15.69 -4.15 7.02
N ARG A 18 16.97 -4.05 6.63
CA ARG A 18 17.38 -3.52 5.31
C ARG A 18 16.71 -4.22 4.14
N ASP A 19 16.83 -5.54 4.05
CA ASP A 19 16.34 -6.28 2.88
C ASP A 19 14.80 -6.36 2.82
N PRO A 20 14.08 -6.72 3.91
CA PRO A 20 12.63 -6.64 3.93
C PRO A 20 12.11 -5.22 3.66
N GLY A 21 12.77 -4.20 4.22
CA GLY A 21 12.44 -2.79 3.99
C GLY A 21 12.59 -2.39 2.52
N ARG A 22 13.71 -2.77 1.88
CA ARG A 22 13.94 -2.51 0.46
C ARG A 22 12.90 -3.21 -0.43
N ARG A 23 12.58 -4.46 -0.14
CA ARG A 23 11.53 -5.20 -0.84
C ARG A 23 10.18 -4.51 -0.67
N ARG A 24 9.86 -4.06 0.54
CA ARG A 24 8.63 -3.32 0.82
C ARG A 24 8.53 -2.02 0.03
N MET A 25 9.61 -1.22 -0.02
CA MET A 25 9.64 0.02 -0.79
C MET A 25 9.39 -0.22 -2.28
N LYS A 26 10.02 -1.26 -2.85
CA LYS A 26 9.77 -1.64 -4.25
C LYS A 26 8.31 -2.01 -4.51
N LEU A 27 7.71 -2.82 -3.64
CA LEU A 27 6.31 -3.23 -3.77
C LEU A 27 5.35 -2.05 -3.59
N LEU A 28 5.67 -1.09 -2.73
CA LEU A 28 4.89 0.14 -2.58
C LEU A 28 4.90 0.98 -3.85
N ALA A 29 6.06 1.17 -4.48
CA ALA A 29 6.13 1.89 -5.75
C ALA A 29 5.29 1.22 -6.86
N GLN A 30 5.35 -0.11 -6.96
CA GLN A 30 4.52 -0.86 -7.90
C GLN A 30 3.03 -0.76 -7.58
N LEU A 31 2.66 -0.72 -6.30
CA LEU A 31 1.28 -0.52 -5.88
C LEU A 31 0.80 0.90 -6.22
N GLU A 32 1.64 1.92 -6.07
CA GLU A 32 1.32 3.30 -6.44
C GLU A 32 1.08 3.46 -7.95
N GLU A 33 1.86 2.77 -8.78
CA GLU A 33 1.64 2.72 -10.23
C GLU A 33 0.27 2.11 -10.57
N LEU A 34 -0.06 0.97 -9.94
CA LEU A 34 -1.37 0.32 -10.11
C LEU A 34 -2.52 1.19 -9.60
N ASP A 35 -2.35 1.87 -8.47
CA ASP A 35 -3.35 2.78 -7.92
C ASP A 35 -3.61 3.97 -8.86
N ALA A 36 -2.58 4.48 -9.54
CA ALA A 36 -2.72 5.53 -10.55
C ALA A 36 -3.57 5.08 -11.75
N GLU A 37 -3.39 3.84 -12.20
CA GLU A 37 -4.21 3.23 -13.27
C GLU A 37 -5.65 2.94 -12.82
N LEU A 38 -5.83 2.43 -11.60
CA LEU A 38 -7.14 2.07 -11.06
C LEU A 38 -8.00 3.28 -10.75
N ARG A 39 -7.42 4.39 -10.31
CA ARG A 39 -8.17 5.58 -9.86
C ARG A 39 -9.21 6.09 -10.85
N PRO A 40 -8.89 6.36 -12.14
CA PRO A 40 -9.91 6.79 -13.11
C PRO A 40 -10.95 5.70 -13.39
N LEU A 41 -10.56 4.42 -13.41
CA LEU A 41 -11.47 3.29 -13.63
C LEU A 41 -12.48 3.15 -12.48
N ILE A 42 -12.03 3.33 -11.24
CA ILE A 42 -12.88 3.30 -10.05
C ILE A 42 -13.83 4.48 -10.02
N ARG A 43 -13.40 5.68 -10.44
CA ARG A 43 -14.30 6.84 -10.59
C ARG A 43 -15.42 6.56 -11.58
N ALA A 44 -15.08 6.11 -12.78
CA ALA A 44 -16.06 5.75 -13.80
C ALA A 44 -17.00 4.62 -13.33
N ALA A 45 -16.48 3.60 -12.67
CA ALA A 45 -17.31 2.54 -12.09
C ALA A 45 -18.30 3.05 -11.04
N ARG A 46 -17.90 4.06 -10.25
CA ARG A 46 -18.79 4.72 -9.27
C ARG A 46 -19.86 5.57 -9.93
N GLU A 47 -19.54 6.26 -11.02
CA GLU A 47 -20.51 7.00 -11.86
C GLU A 47 -21.53 6.06 -12.51
N MET A 48 -21.11 4.84 -12.87
CA MET A 48 -21.99 3.74 -13.33
C MET A 48 -22.70 3.00 -12.17
N GLU A 49 -22.77 3.62 -11.00
CA GLU A 49 -23.47 3.11 -9.81
C GLU A 49 -22.95 1.77 -9.24
N LEU A 50 -21.74 1.33 -9.61
CA LEU A 50 -21.19 0.09 -9.08
C LEU A 50 -20.94 0.22 -7.56
N PRO A 51 -21.43 -0.72 -6.73
CA PRO A 51 -21.29 -0.61 -5.27
C PRO A 51 -19.82 -0.62 -4.82
N ILE A 52 -19.47 0.22 -3.84
CA ILE A 52 -18.11 0.27 -3.25
C ILE A 52 -17.64 -1.12 -2.82
N ARG A 53 -18.52 -1.93 -2.22
CA ARG A 53 -18.20 -3.31 -1.84
C ARG A 53 -17.70 -4.12 -3.03
N ARG A 54 -18.38 -4.02 -4.18
CA ARG A 54 -18.02 -4.78 -5.37
C ARG A 54 -16.68 -4.32 -5.94
N ILE A 55 -16.42 -3.01 -5.93
CA ILE A 55 -15.14 -2.44 -6.34
C ILE A 55 -14.01 -2.96 -5.43
N THR A 56 -14.21 -2.97 -4.10
CA THR A 56 -13.26 -3.56 -3.15
C THR A 56 -12.99 -5.04 -3.43
N GLU A 57 -14.02 -5.83 -3.70
CA GLU A 57 -13.87 -7.26 -4.03
C GLU A 57 -13.04 -7.49 -5.31
N LEU A 58 -13.16 -6.60 -6.30
CA LEU A 58 -12.47 -6.73 -7.59
C LEU A 58 -11.04 -6.19 -7.58
N THR A 59 -10.78 -5.16 -6.77
CA THR A 59 -9.53 -4.39 -6.85
C THR A 59 -8.69 -4.47 -5.57
N ALA A 60 -9.24 -5.02 -4.50
CA ALA A 60 -8.68 -4.98 -3.13
C ALA A 60 -8.43 -3.57 -2.57
N VAL A 61 -8.86 -2.51 -3.27
CA VAL A 61 -8.76 -1.13 -2.77
C VAL A 61 -9.71 -0.94 -1.59
N ALA A 62 -9.21 -0.41 -0.49
CA ALA A 62 -10.00 -0.22 0.72
C ALA A 62 -11.20 0.73 0.48
N PRO A 63 -12.36 0.49 1.12
CA PRO A 63 -13.55 1.34 0.95
C PRO A 63 -13.29 2.83 1.20
N ASN A 64 -12.45 3.17 2.17
CA ASN A 64 -12.11 4.56 2.48
C ASN A 64 -11.28 5.22 1.38
N THR A 65 -10.38 4.46 0.75
CA THR A 65 -9.58 4.92 -0.39
C THR A 65 -10.47 5.17 -1.61
N ILE A 66 -11.40 4.24 -1.90
CA ILE A 66 -12.39 4.42 -2.97
C ILE A 66 -13.21 5.70 -2.73
N ARG A 67 -13.74 5.90 -1.52
CA ARG A 67 -14.48 7.12 -1.15
C ARG A 67 -13.64 8.39 -1.34
N ALA A 68 -12.36 8.35 -0.96
CA ALA A 68 -11.46 9.49 -1.14
C ALA A 68 -11.19 9.77 -2.62
N TRP A 69 -11.08 8.72 -3.46
CA TRP A 69 -10.85 8.89 -4.88
C TRP A 69 -12.06 9.47 -5.62
N THR A 70 -13.28 9.22 -5.14
CA THR A 70 -14.53 9.65 -5.79
C THR A 70 -15.23 10.80 -5.07
N LYS A 71 -14.55 11.52 -4.17
CA LYS A 71 -15.16 12.57 -3.34
C LYS A 71 -15.62 13.80 -4.14
N ASP A 72 -15.08 13.98 -5.35
CA ASP A 72 -15.28 15.17 -6.19
C ASP A 72 -15.74 14.82 -7.63
N SER A 73 -16.26 13.59 -7.82
CA SER A 73 -16.85 13.12 -9.07
C SER A 73 -18.35 13.39 -9.10
#